data_AF-A0A7J7QRE1-F1
#
_entry.id   AF-A0A7J7QRE1-F1
#
_cell.length_a   1.000
_cell.length_b   1.000
_cell.length_c   1.000
_cell.angle_alpha   90.00
_cell.angle_beta   90.00
_cell.angle_gamma   90.00
#
_symmetry.space_group_name_H-M   'P 1'
#
loop_
_entity.id
_entity.type
_entity.pdbx_description
1 polymer ?
#
loop_
_entity_poly.entity_id
_entity_poly.type
_entity_poly.pdbx_seq_one_letter_code
_entity_poly.pdbx_strand_id
1 'polypeptide(L)'
;MWKFLSASDSGGHPHLFSLNGNKGRQTWEYDPNLGTSEQRDRVEQLRAAFTANRHVQRHSADELLRLQCADKIAAKQYAPPTEPLAEGELPSAERVEQHLKGAISFYECLQQDDGHFPGDYGGPMFLMPGMIIALYTCGQLDKVLRKEAQAEMVRYLHNHQNRDGGFGLHIEGGSTMFGTALSYVTLRLLGESADGQAATAARNWIHSRGGATHITSWGKFWLAVLGVYSWDGQNPLPPEMWLLPYSSWTGIGYMHPGRYWCHCRMVYLPMSYIYGIRGTCQQTPLTAAIRGELYPVPYGSIDWNAARSQIAKEDLYYPHPLIQDVIWWALYKAEAVLLGSRLRKAALAEVMAHIHYEDENTRYIDIGPVNKVINMLCCWFEDPDSLAFKKHLPRLHDYLWVAEDGMKMQVVQEAAPPLSRFYRHISKGAWPFSSRDHGWPISDCTGEGFKAALALGALRQPDAVGRGLPRGRLEDAVRVILSYQNRDGGMATYENTRSFHALEVLNPAETFGDIIVDYSYVECTSACITALSAFDRLHPGSSWSGPIAAALDKAEAFIRRIQRPDGSW
;
A
#
# COMPACT_ATOMS: atom_id res chain seq x y z
N MET A 1 19.10 17.19 -11.39
CA MET A 1 18.78 15.76 -11.19
C MET A 1 17.91 15.59 -9.96
N TRP A 2 17.41 14.37 -9.71
CA TRP A 2 16.70 14.05 -8.48
C TRP A 2 17.65 13.88 -7.30
N LYS A 3 17.30 14.47 -6.15
CA LYS A 3 17.94 14.30 -4.84
C LYS A 3 17.08 13.42 -3.96
N PHE A 4 17.68 12.46 -3.27
CA PHE A 4 17.05 11.74 -2.17
C PHE A 4 17.11 12.58 -0.88
N LEU A 5 16.05 12.57 -0.09
CA LEU A 5 15.92 13.29 1.17
C LEU A 5 15.49 12.33 2.29
N SER A 6 16.38 12.15 3.27
CA SER A 6 16.08 11.49 4.55
C SER A 6 15.61 12.53 5.61
N ALA A 7 15.14 12.03 6.74
CA ALA A 7 14.64 12.72 7.93
C ALA A 7 15.23 14.12 8.21
N SER A 8 16.56 14.28 8.22
CA SER A 8 17.27 15.54 8.52
C SER A 8 16.89 16.68 7.57
N ASP A 9 16.72 16.36 6.29
CA ASP A 9 16.53 17.32 5.21
C ASP A 9 15.03 17.54 4.91
N SER A 10 14.16 16.77 5.56
CA SER A 10 12.73 16.63 5.21
C SER A 10 11.86 17.88 5.48
N GLY A 11 12.42 18.91 6.13
CA GLY A 11 11.89 20.27 6.17
C GLY A 11 10.74 20.55 7.16
N GLY A 12 10.69 21.79 7.64
CA GLY A 12 9.63 22.30 8.52
C GLY A 12 8.38 22.76 7.75
N HIS A 13 7.74 21.88 6.97
CA HIS A 13 6.50 22.23 6.25
C HIS A 13 5.34 22.50 7.25
N PRO A 14 4.60 23.61 7.14
CA PRO A 14 3.66 24.08 8.18
C PRO A 14 2.42 23.20 8.40
N HIS A 15 2.23 22.15 7.58
CA HIS A 15 1.17 21.15 7.75
C HIS A 15 1.70 19.71 7.96
N LEU A 16 3.02 19.54 8.12
CA LEU A 16 3.62 18.28 8.58
C LEU A 16 3.90 18.35 10.09
N PHE A 17 3.65 17.24 10.78
CA PHE A 17 3.91 17.09 12.22
C PHE A 17 4.27 15.64 12.52
N SER A 18 5.08 15.44 13.57
CA SER A 18 5.80 14.18 13.79
C SER A 18 5.95 13.84 15.27
N LEU A 19 5.95 12.54 15.57
CA LEU A 19 6.21 11.92 16.86
C LEU A 19 7.70 11.62 17.09
N ASN A 20 8.52 11.54 16.03
CA ASN A 20 9.96 11.23 16.10
C ASN A 20 10.91 12.24 15.44
N GLY A 21 10.40 13.27 14.77
CA GLY A 21 11.18 14.20 13.96
C GLY A 21 11.48 13.65 12.56
N ASN A 22 10.46 13.12 11.88
CA ASN A 22 10.48 12.55 10.53
C ASN A 22 11.51 11.40 10.32
N LYS A 23 11.95 10.71 11.38
CA LYS A 23 12.89 9.58 11.23
C LYS A 23 12.23 8.39 10.53
N GLY A 24 12.91 7.84 9.52
CA GLY A 24 12.37 6.87 8.57
C GLY A 24 11.53 7.49 7.44
N ARG A 25 11.33 8.81 7.39
CA ARG A 25 10.67 9.48 6.26
C ARG A 25 11.62 9.57 5.07
N GLN A 26 11.10 9.21 3.90
CA GLN A 26 11.82 9.14 2.63
C GLN A 26 11.07 10.01 1.62
N THR A 27 11.75 10.95 0.95
CA THR A 27 11.16 11.74 -0.14
C THR A 27 12.20 12.08 -1.22
N TRP A 28 11.73 12.48 -2.39
CA TRP A 28 12.57 12.91 -3.50
C TRP A 28 12.22 14.34 -3.96
N GLU A 29 13.24 15.17 -4.20
CA GLU A 29 13.08 16.50 -4.82
C GLU A 29 13.94 16.62 -6.09
N TYR A 30 13.48 17.36 -7.08
CA TYR A 30 14.27 17.70 -8.27
C TYR A 30 14.95 19.06 -8.12
N ASP A 31 16.27 19.08 -8.23
CA ASP A 31 17.09 20.30 -8.36
C ASP A 31 17.78 20.30 -9.73
N PRO A 32 17.54 21.28 -10.62
CA PRO A 32 18.19 21.34 -11.93
C PRO A 32 19.71 21.51 -11.85
N ASN A 33 20.24 22.10 -10.77
CA ASN A 33 21.66 22.43 -10.62
C ASN A 33 22.48 21.29 -10.00
N LEU A 34 21.82 20.35 -9.31
CA LEU A 34 22.49 19.25 -8.61
C LEU A 34 23.30 18.36 -9.56
N GLY A 35 24.48 17.96 -9.06
CA GLY A 35 25.42 17.02 -9.67
C GLY A 35 26.43 17.66 -10.63
N THR A 36 27.46 16.90 -11.00
CA THR A 36 28.29 17.19 -12.17
C THR A 36 27.54 16.87 -13.45
N SER A 37 28.05 17.30 -14.62
CA SER A 37 27.47 16.89 -15.90
C SER A 37 27.60 15.38 -16.11
N GLU A 38 28.73 14.78 -15.73
CA GLU A 38 28.96 13.33 -15.78
C GLU A 38 27.94 12.55 -14.93
N GLN A 39 27.58 13.06 -13.75
CA GLN A 39 26.52 12.47 -12.92
C GLN A 39 25.14 12.57 -13.57
N ARG A 40 24.81 13.69 -14.23
CA ARG A 40 23.56 13.84 -14.99
C ARG A 40 23.51 12.92 -16.21
N ASP A 41 24.61 12.84 -16.96
CA ASP A 41 24.74 11.94 -18.10
C ASP A 41 24.62 10.47 -17.65
N ARG A 42 25.15 10.13 -16.47
CA ARG A 42 25.01 8.80 -15.87
C ARG A 42 23.56 8.47 -15.48
N VAL A 43 22.78 9.44 -15.00
CA VAL A 43 21.33 9.25 -14.74
C VAL A 43 20.59 8.87 -16.02
N GLU A 44 20.85 9.54 -17.14
CA GLU A 44 20.19 9.21 -18.41
C GLU A 44 20.70 7.90 -19.04
N GLN A 45 21.98 7.55 -18.85
CA GLN A 45 22.48 6.21 -19.20
C GLN A 45 21.75 5.09 -18.45
N LEU A 46 21.53 5.25 -17.14
CA LEU A 46 20.80 4.26 -16.32
C LEU A 46 19.35 4.11 -16.79
N ARG A 47 18.68 5.22 -17.10
CA ARG A 47 17.32 5.25 -17.65
C ARG A 47 17.23 4.57 -19.02
N ALA A 48 18.19 4.86 -19.91
CA ALA A 48 18.26 4.22 -21.22
C ALA A 48 18.51 2.71 -21.11
N ALA A 49 19.41 2.29 -20.18
CA ALA A 49 19.68 0.88 -19.91
C ALA A 49 18.45 0.15 -19.37
N PHE A 50 17.68 0.75 -18.46
CA PHE A 50 16.40 0.18 -18.02
C PHE A 50 15.42 0.09 -19.19
N THR A 51 15.22 1.19 -19.92
CA THR A 51 14.25 1.27 -21.04
C THR A 51 14.51 0.23 -22.14
N ALA A 52 15.78 -0.14 -22.37
CA ALA A 52 16.17 -1.20 -23.29
C ALA A 52 15.87 -2.62 -22.75
N ASN A 53 15.99 -2.83 -21.44
CA ASN A 53 15.87 -4.15 -20.79
C ASN A 53 14.51 -4.41 -20.11
N ARG A 54 13.60 -3.43 -20.09
CA ARG A 54 12.28 -3.39 -19.40
C ARG A 54 11.30 -4.55 -19.64
N HIS A 55 11.58 -5.44 -20.58
CA HIS A 55 10.79 -6.63 -20.87
C HIS A 55 11.47 -7.93 -20.40
N VAL A 56 12.64 -7.84 -19.77
CA VAL A 56 13.43 -8.93 -19.19
C VAL A 56 13.70 -8.64 -17.71
N GLN A 57 14.10 -7.41 -17.39
CA GLN A 57 14.14 -6.87 -16.03
C GLN A 57 12.91 -6.00 -15.81
N ARG A 58 12.06 -6.34 -14.83
CA ARG A 58 10.87 -5.55 -14.43
C ARG A 58 11.12 -4.66 -13.22
N HIS A 59 11.97 -5.08 -12.29
CA HIS A 59 12.27 -4.31 -11.07
C HIS A 59 13.43 -3.36 -11.30
N SER A 60 13.30 -2.12 -10.82
CA SER A 60 14.44 -1.24 -10.63
C SER A 60 15.35 -1.73 -9.50
N ALA A 61 16.62 -1.33 -9.53
CA ALA A 61 17.64 -1.68 -8.56
C ALA A 61 18.10 -0.48 -7.71
N ASP A 62 17.33 0.62 -7.68
CA ASP A 62 17.64 1.86 -6.97
C ASP A 62 18.97 2.51 -7.39
N GLU A 63 19.30 2.44 -8.68
CA GLU A 63 20.58 2.94 -9.19
C GLU A 63 20.72 4.47 -9.01
N LEU A 64 19.60 5.21 -8.95
CA LEU A 64 19.60 6.65 -8.68
C LEU A 64 19.86 7.00 -7.20
N LEU A 65 19.53 6.09 -6.27
CA LEU A 65 19.94 6.19 -4.86
C LEU A 65 21.42 5.82 -4.73
N ARG A 66 21.81 4.67 -5.30
CA ARG A 66 23.20 4.17 -5.30
C ARG A 66 24.19 5.17 -5.88
N LEU A 67 23.80 5.91 -6.92
CA LEU A 67 24.61 6.98 -7.51
C LEU A 67 24.88 8.15 -6.52
N GLN A 68 23.95 8.43 -5.61
CA GLN A 68 24.15 9.43 -4.54
C GLN A 68 24.94 8.86 -3.35
N CYS A 69 24.95 7.53 -3.19
CA CYS A 69 25.81 6.82 -2.23
C CYS A 69 27.19 6.43 -2.82
N ALA A 70 27.52 6.85 -4.04
CA ALA A 70 28.69 6.36 -4.78
C ALA A 70 30.01 6.50 -4.01
N ASP A 71 30.24 7.64 -3.35
CA ASP A 71 31.46 7.87 -2.56
C ASP A 71 31.53 6.95 -1.33
N LYS A 72 30.39 6.73 -0.64
CA LYS A 72 30.29 5.73 0.45
C LYS A 72 30.63 4.33 -0.09
N ILE A 73 30.06 3.94 -1.23
CA ILE A 73 30.23 2.62 -1.87
C ILE A 73 31.67 2.40 -2.36
N ALA A 74 32.34 3.45 -2.85
CA ALA A 74 33.75 3.40 -3.25
C ALA A 74 34.70 3.29 -2.05
N ALA A 75 34.33 3.87 -0.90
CA ALA A 75 35.11 3.85 0.34
C ALA A 75 34.78 2.66 1.28
N LYS A 76 33.98 1.68 0.84
CA LYS A 76 33.56 0.54 1.67
C LYS A 76 34.74 -0.29 2.19
N GLN A 77 34.63 -0.81 3.42
CA GLN A 77 35.73 -1.50 4.09
C GLN A 77 36.12 -2.84 3.46
N TYR A 78 35.14 -3.59 2.93
CA TYR A 78 35.35 -4.91 2.34
C TYR A 78 34.70 -5.04 0.96
N ALA A 79 35.32 -5.83 0.09
CA ALA A 79 34.76 -6.26 -1.19
C ALA A 79 34.59 -7.79 -1.19
N PRO A 80 33.50 -8.33 -1.78
CA PRO A 80 33.32 -9.77 -1.92
C PRO A 80 34.30 -10.35 -2.98
N PRO A 81 34.68 -11.63 -2.88
CA PRO A 81 35.42 -12.33 -3.93
C PRO A 81 34.71 -12.29 -5.29
N THR A 82 35.47 -12.06 -6.36
CA THR A 82 34.96 -11.90 -7.74
C THR A 82 35.08 -13.16 -8.60
N GLU A 83 35.98 -14.09 -8.25
CA GLU A 83 36.06 -15.40 -8.88
C GLU A 83 34.73 -16.16 -8.71
N PRO A 84 34.24 -16.93 -9.69
CA PRO A 84 33.11 -17.83 -9.49
C PRO A 84 33.48 -19.00 -8.53
N LEU A 85 32.49 -19.84 -8.21
CA LEU A 85 32.76 -21.21 -7.74
C LEU A 85 32.80 -22.13 -8.96
N ALA A 86 33.59 -23.21 -8.91
CA ALA A 86 33.49 -24.27 -9.90
C ALA A 86 32.16 -25.04 -9.76
N GLU A 87 31.68 -25.66 -10.85
CA GLU A 87 30.44 -26.43 -10.81
C GLU A 87 30.59 -27.64 -9.86
N GLY A 88 29.73 -27.70 -8.84
CA GLY A 88 29.80 -28.70 -7.77
C GLY A 88 30.75 -28.37 -6.61
N GLU A 89 31.45 -27.23 -6.62
CA GLU A 89 32.29 -26.78 -5.52
C GLU A 89 31.46 -26.22 -4.35
N LEU A 90 31.73 -26.68 -3.13
CA LEU A 90 31.17 -26.09 -1.91
C LEU A 90 32.07 -24.95 -1.42
N PRO A 91 31.51 -23.76 -1.08
CA PRO A 91 32.31 -22.63 -0.62
C PRO A 91 32.99 -22.92 0.73
N SER A 92 34.26 -22.53 0.87
CA SER A 92 34.97 -22.58 2.14
C SER A 92 34.36 -21.59 3.16
N ALA A 93 34.51 -21.87 4.46
CA ALA A 93 34.03 -20.98 5.52
C ALA A 93 34.62 -19.57 5.42
N GLU A 94 35.91 -19.46 5.08
CA GLU A 94 36.57 -18.17 4.82
C GLU A 94 35.93 -17.43 3.63
N ARG A 95 35.65 -18.14 2.52
CA ARG A 95 35.00 -17.53 1.35
C ARG A 95 33.58 -17.04 1.68
N VAL A 96 32.83 -17.78 2.50
CA VAL A 96 31.52 -17.32 3.02
C VAL A 96 31.68 -16.07 3.89
N GLU A 97 32.67 -16.03 4.78
CA GLU A 97 32.96 -14.86 5.63
C GLU A 97 33.37 -13.62 4.81
N GLN A 98 34.18 -13.79 3.76
CA GLN A 98 34.58 -12.73 2.84
C GLN A 98 33.38 -12.18 2.05
N HIS A 99 32.50 -13.06 1.52
CA HIS A 99 31.26 -12.62 0.87
C HIS A 99 30.32 -11.90 1.87
N LEU A 100 30.18 -12.40 3.10
CA LEU A 100 29.35 -11.78 4.15
C LEU A 100 29.85 -10.39 4.53
N LYS A 101 31.16 -10.22 4.76
CA LYS A 101 31.79 -8.92 5.01
C LYS A 101 31.60 -7.95 3.84
N GLY A 102 31.81 -8.42 2.61
CA GLY A 102 31.60 -7.62 1.40
C GLY A 102 30.14 -7.20 1.18
N ALA A 103 29.17 -8.03 1.58
CA ALA A 103 27.74 -7.71 1.52
C ALA A 103 27.34 -6.71 2.62
N ILE A 104 27.78 -6.93 3.87
CA ILE A 104 27.53 -6.01 4.99
C ILE A 104 28.09 -4.63 4.66
N SER A 105 29.37 -4.53 4.29
CA SER A 105 29.96 -3.22 3.97
C SER A 105 29.49 -2.59 2.67
N PHE A 106 28.83 -3.33 1.77
CA PHE A 106 28.07 -2.67 0.69
C PHE A 106 26.76 -2.07 1.22
N TYR A 107 26.04 -2.79 2.08
CA TYR A 107 24.75 -2.33 2.60
C TYR A 107 24.91 -1.16 3.58
N GLU A 108 25.93 -1.18 4.43
CA GLU A 108 26.33 -0.06 5.32
C GLU A 108 26.44 1.28 4.56
N CYS A 109 26.94 1.28 3.32
CA CYS A 109 27.04 2.48 2.47
C CYS A 109 25.68 3.08 2.07
N LEU A 110 24.60 2.31 2.15
CA LEU A 110 23.23 2.74 1.83
C LEU A 110 22.48 3.27 3.08
N GLN A 111 23.05 3.12 4.27
CA GLN A 111 22.42 3.60 5.51
C GLN A 111 22.37 5.13 5.53
N GLN A 112 21.22 5.64 5.97
CA GLN A 112 20.95 7.06 6.15
C GLN A 112 21.30 7.52 7.56
N ASP A 113 21.54 8.82 7.72
CA ASP A 113 22.13 9.39 8.94
C ASP A 113 21.19 9.34 10.18
N ASP A 114 19.91 9.00 9.98
CA ASP A 114 18.95 8.70 11.05
C ASP A 114 18.87 7.20 11.42
N GLY A 115 19.57 6.35 10.69
CA GLY A 115 19.80 4.92 10.95
C GLY A 115 19.03 3.94 10.05
N HIS A 116 18.18 4.41 9.14
CA HIS A 116 17.34 3.53 8.31
C HIS A 116 17.95 3.19 6.93
N PHE A 117 17.36 2.21 6.25
CA PHE A 117 17.68 1.81 4.88
C PHE A 117 16.47 2.08 3.97
N PRO A 118 16.58 3.01 3.00
CA PRO A 118 15.55 3.30 2.02
C PRO A 118 15.72 2.43 0.75
N GLY A 119 14.67 2.29 -0.05
CA GLY A 119 14.69 1.50 -1.29
C GLY A 119 13.32 1.40 -1.95
N ASP A 120 13.25 0.77 -3.13
CA ASP A 120 12.00 0.66 -3.86
C ASP A 120 11.02 -0.36 -3.24
N TYR A 121 9.79 0.10 -3.02
CA TYR A 121 8.63 -0.66 -2.55
C TYR A 121 7.37 -0.31 -3.36
N GLY A 122 7.56 -0.11 -4.68
CA GLY A 122 6.51 -0.06 -5.68
C GLY A 122 6.06 -1.45 -6.15
N GLY A 123 5.61 -1.54 -7.40
CA GLY A 123 5.17 -2.80 -8.03
C GLY A 123 3.70 -2.82 -8.46
N PRO A 124 2.72 -2.50 -7.59
CA PRO A 124 1.31 -2.43 -7.97
C PRO A 124 0.99 -1.23 -8.88
N MET A 125 0.33 -1.46 -10.02
CA MET A 125 0.14 -0.46 -11.07
C MET A 125 -1.09 0.43 -10.88
N PHE A 126 -1.99 0.08 -9.96
CA PHE A 126 -3.25 0.81 -9.70
C PHE A 126 -3.14 1.95 -8.67
N LEU A 127 -1.96 2.14 -8.05
CA LEU A 127 -1.74 3.15 -7.00
C LEU A 127 -1.66 4.58 -7.57
N MET A 128 -0.69 4.81 -8.47
CA MET A 128 -0.49 6.10 -9.13
C MET A 128 -1.76 6.61 -9.85
N PRO A 129 -2.52 5.80 -10.62
CA PRO A 129 -3.75 6.28 -11.25
C PRO A 129 -4.77 6.89 -10.31
N GLY A 130 -5.02 6.28 -9.14
CA GLY A 130 -5.94 6.85 -8.16
C GLY A 130 -5.47 8.21 -7.64
N MET A 131 -4.17 8.33 -7.36
CA MET A 131 -3.55 9.60 -6.95
C MET A 131 -3.68 10.69 -8.01
N ILE A 132 -3.42 10.38 -9.30
CA ILE A 132 -3.53 11.35 -10.40
C ILE A 132 -4.99 11.76 -10.62
N ILE A 133 -5.94 10.82 -10.56
CA ILE A 133 -7.38 11.11 -10.65
C ILE A 133 -7.84 12.02 -9.50
N ALA A 134 -7.42 11.76 -8.26
CA ALA A 134 -7.75 12.61 -7.12
C ALA A 134 -7.10 13.99 -7.22
N LEU A 135 -5.81 14.09 -7.55
CA LEU A 135 -5.10 15.36 -7.72
C LEU A 135 -5.67 16.23 -8.85
N TYR A 136 -6.12 15.60 -9.94
CA TYR A 136 -6.85 16.27 -11.02
C TYR A 136 -8.21 16.78 -10.53
N THR A 137 -8.98 15.92 -9.85
CA THR A 137 -10.29 16.24 -9.26
C THR A 137 -10.22 17.42 -8.30
N CYS A 138 -9.23 17.45 -7.41
CA CYS A 138 -9.03 18.52 -6.42
C CYS A 138 -8.41 19.81 -6.99
N GLY A 139 -8.05 19.86 -8.28
CA GLY A 139 -7.34 21.00 -8.89
C GLY A 139 -5.95 21.25 -8.29
N GLN A 140 -5.25 20.19 -7.89
CA GLN A 140 -3.92 20.27 -7.25
C GLN A 140 -2.77 19.61 -8.04
N LEU A 141 -3.07 18.93 -9.16
CA LEU A 141 -2.09 18.16 -9.94
C LEU A 141 -0.76 18.91 -10.19
N ASP A 142 -0.81 20.07 -10.86
CA ASP A 142 0.39 20.87 -11.18
C ASP A 142 1.03 21.59 -9.97
N LYS A 143 0.34 21.62 -8.82
CA LYS A 143 0.84 22.26 -7.59
C LYS A 143 1.63 21.28 -6.72
N VAL A 144 1.20 20.02 -6.68
CA VAL A 144 1.88 18.93 -5.95
C VAL A 144 2.93 18.27 -6.83
N LEU A 145 2.60 17.99 -8.09
CA LEU A 145 3.49 17.34 -9.04
C LEU A 145 4.01 18.37 -10.05
N ARG A 146 5.24 18.86 -9.79
CA ARG A 146 6.01 19.65 -10.77
C ARG A 146 6.18 18.85 -12.07
N LYS A 147 6.44 19.52 -13.19
CA LYS A 147 6.51 18.91 -14.53
C LYS A 147 7.49 17.75 -14.62
N GLU A 148 8.58 17.83 -13.85
CA GLU A 148 9.60 16.80 -13.74
C GLU A 148 9.02 15.53 -13.13
N ALA A 149 8.25 15.63 -12.03
CA ALA A 149 7.56 14.49 -11.42
C ALA A 149 6.55 13.85 -12.38
N GLN A 150 5.77 14.68 -13.10
CA GLN A 150 4.83 14.20 -14.12
C GLN A 150 5.56 13.44 -15.24
N ALA A 151 6.70 13.95 -15.71
CA ALA A 151 7.53 13.29 -16.72
C ALA A 151 8.15 11.97 -16.24
N GLU A 152 8.56 11.88 -14.96
CA GLU A 152 9.00 10.61 -14.36
C GLU A 152 7.88 9.57 -14.28
N MET A 153 6.64 9.99 -14.01
CA MET A 153 5.48 9.09 -13.98
C MET A 153 5.09 8.60 -15.38
N VAL A 154 5.15 9.47 -16.39
CA VAL A 154 5.00 9.05 -17.80
C VAL A 154 6.11 8.06 -18.21
N ARG A 155 7.37 8.31 -17.81
CA ARG A 155 8.49 7.37 -18.03
C ARG A 155 8.22 6.00 -17.38
N TYR A 156 7.74 5.97 -16.14
CA TYR A 156 7.36 4.72 -15.45
C TYR A 156 6.29 3.94 -16.21
N LEU A 157 5.23 4.62 -16.69
CA LEU A 157 4.18 3.98 -17.48
C LEU A 157 4.69 3.49 -18.84
N HIS A 158 5.51 4.27 -19.56
CA HIS A 158 6.14 3.82 -20.82
C HIS A 158 7.08 2.62 -20.60
N ASN A 159 7.69 2.53 -19.42
CA ASN A 159 8.56 1.42 -19.07
C ASN A 159 7.79 0.13 -18.76
N HIS A 160 6.65 0.22 -18.09
CA HIS A 160 5.87 -0.95 -17.65
C HIS A 160 4.72 -1.36 -18.58
N GLN A 161 4.49 -0.63 -19.67
CA GLN A 161 3.58 -1.07 -20.74
C GLN A 161 4.05 -2.40 -21.34
N ASN A 162 3.14 -3.37 -21.42
CA ASN A 162 3.40 -4.70 -21.97
C ASN A 162 3.50 -4.69 -23.50
N ARG A 163 4.10 -5.75 -24.05
CA ARG A 163 4.31 -5.92 -25.51
C ARG A 163 3.01 -5.97 -26.33
N ASP A 164 1.87 -6.21 -25.70
CA ASP A 164 0.54 -6.19 -26.33
C ASP A 164 -0.14 -4.80 -26.28
N GLY A 165 0.51 -3.79 -25.70
CA GLY A 165 -0.02 -2.45 -25.50
C GLY A 165 -0.78 -2.26 -24.19
N GLY A 166 -1.04 -3.33 -23.42
CA GLY A 166 -1.75 -3.25 -22.16
C GLY A 166 -0.84 -2.99 -20.95
N PHE A 167 -1.46 -2.98 -19.77
CA PHE A 167 -0.81 -2.84 -18.46
C PHE A 167 -1.42 -3.85 -17.49
N GLY A 168 -0.59 -4.47 -16.64
CA GLY A 168 -1.04 -5.45 -15.65
C GLY A 168 -1.49 -4.83 -14.33
N LEU A 169 -1.93 -5.69 -13.40
CA LEU A 169 -2.22 -5.31 -12.00
C LEU A 169 -0.95 -4.87 -11.23
N HIS A 170 0.20 -5.43 -11.62
CA HIS A 170 1.55 -5.14 -11.11
C HIS A 170 2.56 -5.22 -12.27
N ILE A 171 3.79 -4.71 -12.08
CA ILE A 171 4.83 -4.58 -13.13
C ILE A 171 5.27 -5.90 -13.81
N GLU A 172 5.11 -7.05 -13.15
CA GLU A 172 5.36 -8.38 -13.74
C GLU A 172 4.11 -8.98 -14.41
N GLY A 173 2.93 -8.43 -14.16
CA GLY A 173 1.66 -9.00 -14.56
C GLY A 173 1.39 -8.93 -16.06
N GLY A 174 0.69 -9.94 -16.56
CA GLY A 174 0.01 -9.86 -17.86
C GLY A 174 -1.04 -8.74 -17.87
N SER A 175 -1.38 -8.24 -19.05
CA SER A 175 -2.25 -7.07 -19.21
C SER A 175 -3.69 -7.33 -18.75
N THR A 176 -4.28 -6.36 -18.05
CA THR A 176 -5.62 -6.40 -17.45
C THR A 176 -6.43 -5.16 -17.85
N MET A 177 -7.77 -5.22 -17.78
CA MET A 177 -8.64 -4.06 -18.05
C MET A 177 -8.47 -2.98 -16.97
N PHE A 178 -8.37 -3.39 -15.70
CA PHE A 178 -8.13 -2.49 -14.57
C PHE A 178 -6.80 -1.75 -14.70
N GLY A 179 -5.71 -2.46 -14.99
CA GLY A 179 -4.40 -1.86 -15.25
C GLY A 179 -4.42 -0.97 -16.48
N THR A 180 -4.85 -1.51 -17.63
CA THR A 180 -4.76 -0.80 -18.92
C THR A 180 -5.63 0.46 -18.97
N ALA A 181 -6.88 0.41 -18.50
CA ALA A 181 -7.77 1.57 -18.54
C ALA A 181 -7.33 2.68 -17.56
N LEU A 182 -6.86 2.32 -16.36
CA LEU A 182 -6.35 3.30 -15.40
C LEU A 182 -5.00 3.89 -15.84
N SER A 183 -4.08 3.08 -16.39
CA SER A 183 -2.82 3.59 -16.97
C SER A 183 -3.06 4.47 -18.19
N TYR A 184 -4.01 4.13 -19.08
CA TYR A 184 -4.42 4.99 -20.19
C TYR A 184 -4.92 6.36 -19.69
N VAL A 185 -5.86 6.37 -18.74
CA VAL A 185 -6.38 7.60 -18.14
C VAL A 185 -5.24 8.41 -17.50
N THR A 186 -4.31 7.75 -16.82
CA THR A 186 -3.15 8.42 -16.18
C THR A 186 -2.27 9.11 -17.21
N LEU A 187 -1.92 8.44 -18.31
CA LEU A 187 -1.16 9.06 -19.42
C LEU A 187 -1.89 10.29 -19.99
N ARG A 188 -3.22 10.21 -20.19
CA ARG A 188 -4.04 11.31 -20.71
C ARG A 188 -4.12 12.49 -19.73
N LEU A 189 -4.22 12.23 -18.42
CA LEU A 189 -4.22 13.26 -17.36
C LEU A 189 -2.85 13.91 -17.16
N LEU A 190 -1.75 13.18 -17.39
CA LEU A 190 -0.37 13.68 -17.41
C LEU A 190 0.02 14.31 -18.77
N GLY A 191 -0.92 14.45 -19.71
CA GLY A 191 -0.74 15.23 -20.94
C GLY A 191 -0.27 14.47 -22.18
N GLU A 192 -0.15 13.13 -22.16
CA GLU A 192 0.07 12.38 -23.42
C GLU A 192 -1.14 12.52 -24.35
N SER A 193 -0.90 12.73 -25.64
CA SER A 193 -1.95 12.78 -26.67
C SER A 193 -2.71 11.45 -26.76
N ALA A 194 -3.99 11.51 -27.14
CA ALA A 194 -4.76 10.31 -27.50
C ALA A 194 -4.08 9.55 -28.67
N ASP A 195 -3.40 10.26 -29.56
CA ASP A 195 -2.66 9.70 -30.70
C ASP A 195 -1.20 9.35 -30.36
N GLY A 196 -0.81 9.44 -29.08
CA GLY A 196 0.47 8.95 -28.59
C GLY A 196 0.61 7.44 -28.79
N GLN A 197 1.83 6.93 -28.93
CA GLN A 197 2.07 5.50 -29.21
C GLN A 197 1.58 4.61 -28.06
N ALA A 198 1.90 4.98 -26.81
CA ALA A 198 1.50 4.23 -25.64
C ALA A 198 -0.02 4.31 -25.42
N ALA A 199 -0.58 5.53 -25.50
CA ALA A 199 -2.02 5.75 -25.43
C ALA A 199 -2.79 4.96 -26.50
N THR A 200 -2.38 5.01 -27.76
CA THR A 200 -3.05 4.30 -28.88
C THR A 200 -3.01 2.79 -28.70
N ALA A 201 -1.86 2.23 -28.30
CA ALA A 201 -1.74 0.80 -28.05
C ALA A 201 -2.67 0.34 -26.90
N ALA A 202 -2.73 1.09 -25.80
CA ALA A 202 -3.61 0.82 -24.66
C ALA A 202 -5.10 0.98 -25.03
N ARG A 203 -5.49 2.00 -25.80
CA ARG A 203 -6.86 2.17 -26.29
C ARG A 203 -7.30 1.01 -27.17
N ASN A 204 -6.44 0.56 -28.09
CA ASN A 204 -6.72 -0.61 -28.93
C ASN A 204 -6.90 -1.88 -28.09
N TRP A 205 -6.05 -2.06 -27.06
CA TRP A 205 -6.16 -3.17 -26.11
C TRP A 205 -7.50 -3.15 -25.36
N ILE A 206 -7.91 -1.98 -24.84
CA ILE A 206 -9.20 -1.77 -24.14
C ILE A 206 -10.38 -2.07 -25.06
N HIS A 207 -10.36 -1.53 -26.29
CA HIS A 207 -11.44 -1.70 -27.27
C HIS A 207 -11.60 -3.16 -27.72
N SER A 208 -10.48 -3.90 -27.87
CA SER A 208 -10.48 -5.33 -28.21
C SER A 208 -11.19 -6.23 -27.18
N ARG A 209 -11.48 -5.69 -25.98
CA ARG A 209 -12.13 -6.37 -24.85
C ARG A 209 -13.45 -5.72 -24.43
N GLY A 210 -14.10 -5.01 -25.35
CA GLY A 210 -15.42 -4.41 -25.12
C GLY A 210 -15.42 -3.03 -24.45
N GLY A 211 -14.25 -2.45 -24.18
CA GLY A 211 -14.12 -1.13 -23.56
C GLY A 211 -14.22 -1.16 -22.03
N ALA A 212 -14.05 0.03 -21.43
CA ALA A 212 -13.94 0.19 -19.98
C ALA A 212 -15.22 -0.17 -19.17
N THR A 213 -16.32 -0.59 -19.78
CA THR A 213 -17.47 -1.18 -19.04
C THR A 213 -17.10 -2.49 -18.34
N HIS A 214 -16.09 -3.21 -18.87
CA HIS A 214 -15.60 -4.47 -18.34
C HIS A 214 -14.50 -4.30 -17.26
N ILE A 215 -14.30 -3.09 -16.74
CA ILE A 215 -13.34 -2.82 -15.67
C ILE A 215 -13.88 -3.31 -14.31
N THR A 216 -12.99 -3.63 -13.38
CA THR A 216 -13.32 -4.11 -12.02
C THR A 216 -13.93 -3.02 -11.15
N SER A 217 -14.60 -3.36 -10.05
CA SER A 217 -15.26 -2.45 -9.11
C SER A 217 -14.39 -1.26 -8.68
N TRP A 218 -13.11 -1.49 -8.36
CA TRP A 218 -12.17 -0.41 -8.01
C TRP A 218 -11.86 0.50 -9.20
N GLY A 219 -11.84 -0.04 -10.41
CA GLY A 219 -11.73 0.74 -11.65
C GLY A 219 -12.99 1.53 -11.96
N LYS A 220 -14.17 0.92 -11.79
CA LYS A 220 -15.49 1.57 -11.94
C LYS A 220 -15.60 2.76 -10.98
N PHE A 221 -15.16 2.59 -9.74
CA PHE A 221 -15.05 3.65 -8.74
C PHE A 221 -14.16 4.80 -9.24
N TRP A 222 -12.90 4.54 -9.60
CA TRP A 222 -11.97 5.61 -10.02
C TRP A 222 -12.39 6.33 -11.31
N LEU A 223 -12.92 5.62 -12.29
CA LEU A 223 -13.43 6.25 -13.52
C LEU A 223 -14.71 7.06 -13.26
N ALA A 224 -15.53 6.67 -12.28
CA ALA A 224 -16.71 7.42 -11.89
C ALA A 224 -16.39 8.65 -11.03
N VAL A 225 -15.35 8.58 -10.17
CA VAL A 225 -14.75 9.77 -9.52
C VAL A 225 -14.28 10.78 -10.57
N LEU A 226 -13.58 10.35 -11.62
CA LEU A 226 -13.19 11.24 -12.73
C LEU A 226 -14.39 11.70 -13.59
N GLY A 227 -15.58 11.12 -13.38
CA GLY A 227 -16.78 11.40 -14.16
C GLY A 227 -16.77 10.84 -15.59
N VAL A 228 -15.90 9.87 -15.89
CA VAL A 228 -15.80 9.20 -17.21
C VAL A 228 -16.43 7.80 -17.23
N TYR A 229 -17.19 7.47 -16.19
CA TYR A 229 -17.99 6.25 -16.01
C TYR A 229 -19.22 6.62 -15.14
N SER A 230 -20.39 5.97 -15.30
CA SER A 230 -21.55 6.28 -14.44
C SER A 230 -21.49 5.58 -13.09
N TRP A 231 -21.83 6.30 -12.02
CA TRP A 231 -22.06 5.72 -10.70
C TRP A 231 -23.22 4.71 -10.64
N ASP A 232 -24.06 4.62 -11.66
CA ASP A 232 -25.08 3.55 -11.80
C ASP A 232 -24.49 2.24 -12.36
N GLY A 233 -23.26 2.29 -12.88
CA GLY A 233 -22.56 1.18 -13.54
C GLY A 233 -21.67 0.33 -12.64
N GLN A 234 -21.82 0.46 -11.33
CA GLN A 234 -21.09 -0.26 -10.28
C GLN A 234 -22.09 -0.92 -9.32
N ASN A 235 -21.64 -1.96 -8.61
CA ASN A 235 -22.43 -2.48 -7.49
C ASN A 235 -22.35 -1.52 -6.28
N PRO A 236 -23.37 -1.48 -5.40
CA PRO A 236 -23.42 -0.47 -4.34
C PRO A 236 -22.32 -0.62 -3.28
N LEU A 237 -21.79 0.51 -2.82
CA LEU A 237 -20.88 0.60 -1.69
C LEU A 237 -21.59 1.33 -0.52
N PRO A 238 -22.55 0.68 0.17
CA PRO A 238 -23.47 1.36 1.07
C PRO A 238 -22.78 1.83 2.37
N PRO A 239 -22.66 3.15 2.62
CA PRO A 239 -22.11 3.65 3.89
C PRO A 239 -22.97 3.22 5.09
N GLU A 240 -24.24 2.86 4.88
CA GLU A 240 -25.14 2.35 5.92
C GLU A 240 -24.62 1.12 6.68
N MET A 241 -23.68 0.35 6.12
CA MET A 241 -23.02 -0.76 6.84
C MET A 241 -22.27 -0.31 8.10
N TRP A 242 -21.80 0.94 8.16
CA TRP A 242 -21.12 1.53 9.33
C TRP A 242 -22.08 1.93 10.46
N LEU A 243 -23.40 1.80 10.26
CA LEU A 243 -24.41 1.98 11.30
C LEU A 243 -24.95 0.66 11.89
N LEU A 244 -24.41 -0.49 11.46
CA LEU A 244 -24.83 -1.80 11.99
C LEU A 244 -24.40 -1.97 13.46
N PRO A 245 -25.16 -2.72 14.29
CA PRO A 245 -24.75 -2.98 15.66
C PRO A 245 -23.54 -3.93 15.69
N TYR A 246 -22.43 -3.53 16.33
CA TYR A 246 -21.23 -4.39 16.45
C TYR A 246 -21.48 -5.71 17.24
N SER A 247 -22.59 -5.82 17.96
CA SER A 247 -22.95 -6.98 18.77
C SER A 247 -23.26 -8.22 17.92
N SER A 248 -22.50 -9.29 18.13
CA SER A 248 -22.68 -10.59 17.49
C SER A 248 -23.98 -11.31 17.87
N TRP A 249 -24.67 -10.89 18.94
CA TRP A 249 -25.94 -11.48 19.38
C TRP A 249 -27.05 -11.44 18.32
N THR A 250 -27.02 -10.42 17.45
CA THR A 250 -28.04 -10.20 16.41
C THR A 250 -27.76 -10.94 15.09
N GLY A 251 -26.62 -11.64 14.96
CA GLY A 251 -26.15 -12.23 13.71
C GLY A 251 -25.65 -11.19 12.69
N ILE A 252 -26.48 -10.19 12.35
CA ILE A 252 -26.12 -9.11 11.41
C ILE A 252 -24.86 -8.33 11.83
N GLY A 253 -24.59 -8.23 13.13
CA GLY A 253 -23.38 -7.60 13.66
C GLY A 253 -22.05 -8.29 13.31
N TYR A 254 -22.06 -9.48 12.69
CA TYR A 254 -20.87 -10.08 12.08
C TYR A 254 -20.48 -9.41 10.74
N MET A 255 -21.43 -8.80 10.04
CA MET A 255 -21.21 -8.05 8.78
C MET A 255 -20.85 -6.57 9.02
N HIS A 256 -20.52 -6.20 10.26
CA HIS A 256 -20.10 -4.83 10.58
C HIS A 256 -18.67 -4.58 10.08
N PRO A 257 -18.39 -3.52 9.28
CA PRO A 257 -17.07 -3.28 8.66
C PRO A 257 -15.87 -3.28 9.61
N GLY A 258 -16.03 -2.81 10.85
CA GLY A 258 -15.01 -2.87 11.92
C GLY A 258 -14.52 -4.28 12.32
N ARG A 259 -15.17 -5.34 11.81
CA ARG A 259 -14.72 -6.75 11.94
C ARG A 259 -13.92 -7.26 10.75
N TYR A 260 -13.92 -6.55 9.63
CA TYR A 260 -13.20 -6.95 8.43
C TYR A 260 -11.71 -6.59 8.56
N TRP A 261 -10.87 -7.23 7.75
CA TRP A 261 -9.45 -6.89 7.64
C TRP A 261 -9.25 -5.39 7.46
N CYS A 262 -8.19 -4.84 8.06
CA CYS A 262 -7.97 -3.41 8.13
C CYS A 262 -7.82 -2.76 6.75
N HIS A 263 -7.01 -3.31 5.85
CA HIS A 263 -6.86 -2.77 4.49
C HIS A 263 -8.19 -2.74 3.74
N CYS A 264 -8.96 -3.84 3.77
CA CYS A 264 -10.28 -3.90 3.16
C CYS A 264 -11.21 -2.81 3.73
N ARG A 265 -11.43 -2.76 5.06
CA ARG A 265 -12.37 -1.78 5.63
C ARG A 265 -11.90 -0.34 5.46
N MET A 266 -10.59 -0.07 5.50
CA MET A 266 -10.05 1.29 5.38
C MET A 266 -9.98 1.78 3.93
N VAL A 267 -10.03 0.90 2.93
CA VAL A 267 -10.29 1.30 1.53
C VAL A 267 -11.79 1.47 1.29
N TYR A 268 -12.63 0.51 1.72
CA TYR A 268 -14.08 0.60 1.50
C TYR A 268 -14.78 1.68 2.35
N LEU A 269 -14.20 2.13 3.46
CA LEU A 269 -14.66 3.27 4.27
C LEU A 269 -14.81 4.55 3.42
N PRO A 270 -13.73 5.17 2.90
CA PRO A 270 -13.82 6.38 2.10
C PRO A 270 -14.45 6.12 0.72
N MET A 271 -14.31 4.93 0.13
CA MET A 271 -15.08 4.59 -1.09
C MET A 271 -16.59 4.67 -0.84
N SER A 272 -17.10 4.20 0.31
CA SER A 272 -18.52 4.28 0.65
C SER A 272 -19.01 5.72 0.91
N TYR A 273 -18.13 6.61 1.37
CA TYR A 273 -18.42 8.06 1.45
C TYR A 273 -18.62 8.64 0.06
N ILE A 274 -17.59 8.55 -0.79
CA ILE A 274 -17.58 9.10 -2.16
C ILE A 274 -18.72 8.51 -3.00
N TYR A 275 -18.98 7.20 -2.89
CA TYR A 275 -20.15 6.55 -3.45
C TYR A 275 -21.45 7.19 -2.94
N GLY A 276 -21.60 7.33 -1.62
CA GLY A 276 -22.82 7.80 -0.97
C GLY A 276 -23.17 9.27 -1.25
N ILE A 277 -22.17 10.12 -1.54
CA ILE A 277 -22.35 11.50 -2.01
C ILE A 277 -22.32 11.64 -3.55
N ARG A 278 -21.97 10.58 -4.30
CA ARG A 278 -21.69 10.61 -5.75
C ARG A 278 -20.60 11.63 -6.13
N GLY A 279 -19.51 11.65 -5.36
CA GLY A 279 -18.43 12.63 -5.45
C GLY A 279 -17.69 12.59 -6.79
N THR A 280 -18.04 13.49 -7.70
CA THR A 280 -17.61 13.47 -9.11
C THR A 280 -16.77 14.70 -9.47
N CYS A 281 -15.69 14.51 -10.22
CA CYS A 281 -14.88 15.58 -10.80
C CYS A 281 -15.72 16.53 -11.67
N GLN A 282 -15.38 17.82 -11.66
CA GLN A 282 -15.93 18.78 -12.61
C GLN A 282 -15.65 18.33 -14.05
N GLN A 283 -16.65 18.42 -14.93
CA GLN A 283 -16.46 18.07 -16.34
C GLN A 283 -15.54 19.09 -17.03
N THR A 284 -14.53 18.58 -17.74
CA THR A 284 -13.55 19.36 -18.50
C THR A 284 -13.55 18.90 -19.97
N PRO A 285 -12.91 19.63 -20.90
CA PRO A 285 -12.71 19.14 -22.26
C PRO A 285 -11.94 17.81 -22.31
N LEU A 286 -11.03 17.57 -21.36
CA LEU A 286 -10.25 16.33 -21.28
C LEU A 286 -11.09 15.16 -20.76
N THR A 287 -11.91 15.32 -19.71
CA THR A 287 -12.79 14.23 -19.27
C THR A 287 -13.91 13.96 -20.28
N ALA A 288 -14.36 14.97 -21.02
CA ALA A 288 -15.25 14.79 -22.17
C ALA A 288 -14.58 14.00 -23.33
N ALA A 289 -13.30 14.25 -23.63
CA ALA A 289 -12.54 13.48 -24.61
C ALA A 289 -12.34 12.02 -24.17
N ILE A 290 -11.93 11.80 -22.91
CA ILE A 290 -11.72 10.44 -22.34
C ILE A 290 -13.02 9.60 -22.39
N ARG A 291 -14.20 10.20 -22.22
CA ARG A 291 -15.51 9.52 -22.43
C ARG A 291 -15.73 9.04 -23.88
N GLY A 292 -15.10 9.67 -24.87
CA GLY A 292 -15.10 9.22 -26.27
C GLY A 292 -13.97 8.24 -26.61
N GLU A 293 -12.96 8.13 -25.75
CA GLU A 293 -11.76 7.32 -25.98
C GLU A 293 -11.84 5.92 -25.34
N LEU A 294 -12.48 5.78 -24.17
CA LEU A 294 -12.49 4.53 -23.37
C LEU A 294 -13.48 3.45 -23.82
N TYR A 295 -14.42 3.77 -24.72
CA TYR A 295 -15.56 2.91 -25.05
C TYR A 295 -15.71 2.72 -26.57
N PRO A 296 -16.07 1.52 -27.06
CA PRO A 296 -16.31 1.27 -28.49
C PRO A 296 -17.68 1.77 -28.97
N VAL A 297 -18.52 2.32 -28.07
CA VAL A 297 -19.85 2.86 -28.34
C VAL A 297 -19.99 4.28 -27.76
N PRO A 298 -20.87 5.14 -28.30
CA PRO A 298 -21.10 6.48 -27.75
C PRO A 298 -21.49 6.43 -26.27
N TYR A 299 -20.82 7.23 -25.44
CA TYR A 299 -20.97 7.22 -23.96
C TYR A 299 -22.44 7.27 -23.47
N GLY A 300 -23.28 8.07 -24.14
CA GLY A 300 -24.71 8.20 -23.82
C GLY A 300 -25.59 7.01 -24.22
N SER A 301 -25.04 5.96 -24.82
CA SER A 301 -25.73 4.73 -25.23
C SER A 301 -25.36 3.49 -24.39
N ILE A 302 -24.51 3.65 -23.38
CA ILE A 302 -24.06 2.56 -22.50
C ILE A 302 -25.19 2.16 -21.52
N ASP A 303 -25.54 0.88 -21.50
CA ASP A 303 -26.34 0.30 -20.40
C ASP A 303 -25.46 0.12 -19.16
N TRP A 304 -25.46 1.13 -18.30
CA TRP A 304 -24.75 1.11 -17.04
C TRP A 304 -25.25 0.00 -16.09
N ASN A 305 -26.55 -0.29 -16.07
CA ASN A 305 -27.07 -1.37 -15.21
C ASN A 305 -26.53 -2.75 -15.62
N ALA A 306 -26.31 -2.98 -16.92
CA ALA A 306 -25.60 -4.17 -17.39
C ALA A 306 -24.09 -4.12 -17.07
N ALA A 307 -23.45 -2.95 -17.20
CA ALA A 307 -22.02 -2.77 -16.91
C ALA A 307 -21.64 -3.12 -15.45
N ARG A 308 -22.58 -3.04 -14.48
CA ARG A 308 -22.35 -3.44 -13.08
C ARG A 308 -21.65 -4.79 -12.95
N SER A 309 -22.16 -5.80 -13.66
CA SER A 309 -21.65 -7.19 -13.63
C SER A 309 -20.73 -7.53 -14.81
N GLN A 310 -20.36 -6.57 -15.67
CA GLN A 310 -19.35 -6.79 -16.71
C GLN A 310 -17.94 -6.70 -16.10
N ILE A 311 -17.15 -7.76 -16.27
CA ILE A 311 -15.75 -7.85 -15.85
C ILE A 311 -14.98 -8.54 -16.99
N ALA A 312 -13.78 -8.06 -17.31
CA ALA A 312 -12.92 -8.72 -18.30
C ALA A 312 -12.34 -10.03 -17.74
N LYS A 313 -12.24 -11.06 -18.60
CA LYS A 313 -11.73 -12.39 -18.20
C LYS A 313 -10.30 -12.35 -17.64
N GLU A 314 -9.48 -11.38 -18.06
CA GLU A 314 -8.10 -11.18 -17.58
C GLU A 314 -8.02 -10.63 -16.15
N ASP A 315 -9.13 -10.09 -15.62
CA ASP A 315 -9.20 -9.44 -14.31
C ASP A 315 -9.91 -10.31 -13.25
N LEU A 316 -10.65 -11.34 -13.68
CA LEU A 316 -11.53 -12.13 -12.82
C LEU A 316 -10.77 -13.21 -12.03
N TYR A 317 -10.10 -12.80 -10.94
CA TYR A 317 -9.41 -13.70 -10.01
C TYR A 317 -10.39 -14.41 -9.07
N TYR A 318 -11.35 -13.67 -8.51
CA TYR A 318 -12.33 -14.17 -7.54
C TYR A 318 -13.76 -14.12 -8.14
N PRO A 319 -14.28 -15.22 -8.72
CA PRO A 319 -15.58 -15.22 -9.38
C PRO A 319 -16.74 -15.20 -8.38
N HIS A 320 -17.70 -14.31 -8.62
CA HIS A 320 -18.89 -14.18 -7.78
C HIS A 320 -19.77 -15.44 -7.79
N PRO A 321 -20.12 -16.02 -6.62
CA PRO A 321 -21.17 -17.03 -6.54
C PRO A 321 -22.55 -16.37 -6.63
N LEU A 322 -23.55 -17.08 -7.16
CA LEU A 322 -24.91 -16.56 -7.41
C LEU A 322 -25.57 -15.82 -6.23
N ILE A 323 -25.27 -16.23 -4.99
CA ILE A 323 -25.77 -15.55 -3.78
C ILE A 323 -25.28 -14.10 -3.68
N GLN A 324 -24.07 -13.81 -4.16
CA GLN A 324 -23.49 -12.48 -4.17
C GLN A 324 -24.17 -11.58 -5.21
N ASP A 325 -24.51 -12.09 -6.39
CA ASP A 325 -25.31 -11.35 -7.38
C ASP A 325 -26.70 -10.99 -6.83
N VAL A 326 -27.33 -11.89 -6.07
CA VAL A 326 -28.61 -11.62 -5.39
C VAL A 326 -28.46 -10.51 -4.34
N ILE A 327 -27.37 -10.51 -3.57
CA ILE A 327 -27.04 -9.44 -2.61
C ILE A 327 -26.83 -8.10 -3.33
N TRP A 328 -26.01 -8.05 -4.38
CA TRP A 328 -25.77 -6.83 -5.14
C TRP A 328 -27.02 -6.31 -5.85
N TRP A 329 -27.87 -7.20 -6.38
CA TRP A 329 -29.17 -6.82 -6.94
C TRP A 329 -30.10 -6.21 -5.89
N ALA A 330 -30.21 -6.84 -4.71
CA ALA A 330 -31.06 -6.35 -3.62
C ALA A 330 -30.59 -4.98 -3.10
N LEU A 331 -29.28 -4.82 -2.88
CA LEU A 331 -28.68 -3.53 -2.49
C LEU A 331 -28.89 -2.46 -3.57
N TYR A 332 -28.79 -2.80 -4.86
CA TYR A 332 -29.01 -1.86 -5.96
C TYR A 332 -30.47 -1.40 -6.04
N LYS A 333 -31.44 -2.25 -5.68
CA LYS A 333 -32.84 -1.83 -5.51
C LYS A 333 -33.08 -0.99 -4.26
N ALA A 334 -32.34 -1.25 -3.17
CA ALA A 334 -32.40 -0.43 -1.96
C ALA A 334 -31.80 0.97 -2.14
N GLU A 335 -30.76 1.12 -2.97
CA GLU A 335 -30.06 2.39 -3.20
C GLU A 335 -30.99 3.53 -3.65
N ALA A 336 -32.01 3.23 -4.46
CA ALA A 336 -33.02 4.19 -4.91
C ALA A 336 -33.89 4.78 -3.77
N VAL A 337 -33.91 4.13 -2.59
CA VAL A 337 -34.60 4.59 -1.37
C VAL A 337 -33.60 5.16 -0.35
N LEU A 338 -32.36 4.68 -0.35
CA LEU A 338 -31.29 5.14 0.54
C LEU A 338 -30.70 6.49 0.11
N LEU A 339 -30.53 6.74 -1.19
CA LEU A 339 -29.87 7.94 -1.71
C LEU A 339 -30.58 9.22 -1.23
N GLY A 340 -29.82 10.13 -0.62
CA GLY A 340 -30.35 11.39 -0.03
C GLY A 340 -31.16 11.23 1.27
N SER A 341 -31.45 10.01 1.71
CA SER A 341 -32.25 9.73 2.91
C SER A 341 -31.61 10.21 4.22
N ARG A 342 -32.41 10.25 5.30
CA ARG A 342 -31.88 10.53 6.65
C ARG A 342 -30.88 9.46 7.13
N LEU A 343 -31.03 8.20 6.68
CA LEU A 343 -30.12 7.12 7.04
C LEU A 343 -28.77 7.29 6.34
N ARG A 344 -28.78 7.57 5.04
CA ARG A 344 -27.58 7.92 4.24
C ARG A 344 -26.82 9.10 4.86
N LYS A 345 -27.51 10.16 5.28
CA LYS A 345 -26.88 11.31 5.94
C LYS A 345 -26.25 10.97 7.29
N ALA A 346 -26.89 10.12 8.10
CA ALA A 346 -26.29 9.64 9.36
C ALA A 346 -25.08 8.73 9.11
N ALA A 347 -25.15 7.87 8.09
CA ALA A 347 -24.08 6.94 7.73
C ALA A 347 -22.84 7.68 7.22
N LEU A 348 -23.03 8.66 6.32
CA LEU A 348 -21.95 9.52 5.83
C LEU A 348 -21.25 10.30 6.96
N ALA A 349 -21.99 10.73 7.99
CA ALA A 349 -21.42 11.41 9.14
C ALA A 349 -20.58 10.48 10.04
N GLU A 350 -21.02 9.24 10.28
CA GLU A 350 -20.21 8.27 11.04
C GLU A 350 -18.98 7.81 10.23
N VAL A 351 -19.10 7.71 8.90
CA VAL A 351 -17.98 7.43 7.99
C VAL A 351 -16.94 8.56 8.00
N MET A 352 -17.35 9.84 7.90
CA MET A 352 -16.39 10.96 8.06
C MET A 352 -15.78 11.02 9.45
N ALA A 353 -16.52 10.67 10.50
CA ALA A 353 -15.95 10.57 11.84
C ALA A 353 -14.86 9.50 11.96
N HIS A 354 -14.90 8.43 11.16
CA HIS A 354 -13.83 7.44 11.05
C HIS A 354 -12.65 7.93 10.18
N ILE A 355 -12.94 8.68 9.11
CA ILE A 355 -11.92 9.27 8.22
C ILE A 355 -11.09 10.31 8.97
N HIS A 356 -11.72 11.34 9.55
CA HIS A 356 -11.04 12.37 10.36
C HIS A 356 -10.31 11.80 11.57
N TYR A 357 -10.84 10.73 12.17
CA TYR A 357 -10.12 10.00 13.20
C TYR A 357 -8.83 9.41 12.64
N GLU A 358 -8.91 8.68 11.53
CA GLU A 358 -7.76 8.03 10.93
C GLU A 358 -6.70 9.08 10.57
N ASP A 359 -7.08 10.11 9.81
CA ASP A 359 -6.21 11.20 9.36
C ASP A 359 -5.35 11.82 10.49
N GLU A 360 -5.96 12.27 11.60
CA GLU A 360 -5.22 12.84 12.74
C GLU A 360 -4.43 11.75 13.50
N ASN A 361 -5.00 10.56 13.64
CA ASN A 361 -4.37 9.40 14.25
C ASN A 361 -3.18 8.89 13.43
N THR A 362 -3.06 9.21 12.12
CA THR A 362 -2.00 8.78 11.18
C THR A 362 -0.98 9.86 10.82
N ARG A 363 -1.23 11.15 11.14
CA ARG A 363 -0.51 12.30 10.54
C ARG A 363 -0.77 12.43 9.03
N TYR A 364 -1.97 12.08 8.56
CA TYR A 364 -2.50 12.27 7.20
C TYR A 364 -1.86 11.41 6.09
N ILE A 365 -1.29 10.26 6.49
CA ILE A 365 -0.65 9.24 5.64
C ILE A 365 -1.48 7.96 5.55
N ASP A 366 -2.26 7.64 6.59
CA ASP A 366 -3.29 6.59 6.60
C ASP A 366 -2.71 5.15 6.51
N ILE A 367 -3.51 4.09 6.31
CA ILE A 367 -2.97 2.70 6.37
C ILE A 367 -2.08 2.32 5.18
N GLY A 368 -2.18 3.07 4.09
CA GLY A 368 -1.60 2.74 2.80
C GLY A 368 -2.13 3.61 1.67
N PRO A 369 -1.53 3.53 0.48
CA PRO A 369 -1.66 4.52 -0.59
C PRO A 369 -3.09 4.70 -1.09
N VAL A 370 -3.86 3.60 -1.21
CA VAL A 370 -5.25 3.65 -1.70
C VAL A 370 -6.17 4.35 -0.69
N ASN A 371 -6.10 3.97 0.59
CA ASN A 371 -6.86 4.64 1.65
C ASN A 371 -6.47 6.11 1.75
N LYS A 372 -5.17 6.44 1.73
CA LYS A 372 -4.65 7.81 1.83
C LYS A 372 -5.18 8.76 0.77
N VAL A 373 -5.26 8.31 -0.48
CA VAL A 373 -5.74 9.14 -1.57
C VAL A 373 -7.25 9.36 -1.49
N ILE A 374 -8.02 8.34 -1.08
CA ILE A 374 -9.48 8.47 -1.01
C ILE A 374 -9.91 9.20 0.28
N ASN A 375 -9.21 9.07 1.42
CA ASN A 375 -9.40 9.94 2.60
C ASN A 375 -9.19 11.42 2.23
N MET A 376 -8.07 11.73 1.58
CA MET A 376 -7.79 13.07 1.06
C MET A 376 -8.90 13.60 0.16
N LEU A 377 -9.44 12.75 -0.71
CA LEU A 377 -10.55 13.09 -1.59
C LEU A 377 -11.86 13.31 -0.80
N CYS A 378 -12.13 12.54 0.25
CA CYS A 378 -13.29 12.74 1.13
C CYS A 378 -13.21 14.08 1.84
N CYS A 379 -12.06 14.40 2.44
CA CYS A 379 -11.82 15.68 3.11
C CYS A 379 -11.89 16.87 2.15
N TRP A 380 -11.56 16.69 0.86
CA TRP A 380 -11.79 17.69 -0.19
C TRP A 380 -13.28 17.84 -0.57
N PHE A 381 -14.04 16.75 -0.68
CA PHE A 381 -15.48 16.83 -0.97
C PHE A 381 -16.32 17.33 0.22
N GLU A 382 -15.84 17.19 1.45
CA GLU A 382 -16.45 17.78 2.64
C GLU A 382 -16.19 19.29 2.71
N ASP A 383 -14.93 19.71 2.62
CA ASP A 383 -14.51 21.12 2.54
C ASP A 383 -13.15 21.27 1.81
N PRO A 384 -13.13 21.78 0.56
CA PRO A 384 -11.90 22.03 -0.20
C PRO A 384 -10.89 22.96 0.46
N ASP A 385 -11.33 23.81 1.40
CA ASP A 385 -10.49 24.75 2.14
C ASP A 385 -10.11 24.25 3.54
N SER A 386 -10.50 23.02 3.90
CA SER A 386 -10.24 22.45 5.22
C SER A 386 -8.74 22.32 5.54
N LEU A 387 -8.42 22.45 6.83
CA LEU A 387 -7.07 22.15 7.33
C LEU A 387 -6.73 20.66 7.14
N ALA A 388 -7.74 19.77 7.19
CA ALA A 388 -7.58 18.34 6.94
C ALA A 388 -7.05 18.06 5.52
N PHE A 389 -7.71 18.59 4.49
CA PHE A 389 -7.23 18.49 3.11
C PHE A 389 -5.82 19.08 2.95
N LYS A 390 -5.56 20.25 3.56
CA LYS A 390 -4.25 20.94 3.50
C LYS A 390 -3.11 20.17 4.20
N LYS A 391 -3.41 19.31 5.19
CA LYS A 391 -2.44 18.37 5.80
C LYS A 391 -2.15 17.13 4.94
N HIS A 392 -3.12 16.62 4.18
CA HIS A 392 -2.90 15.45 3.31
C HIS A 392 -1.96 15.71 2.13
N LEU A 393 -1.95 16.92 1.55
CA LEU A 393 -1.18 17.24 0.34
C LEU A 393 0.33 16.99 0.48
N PRO A 394 1.06 17.53 1.50
CA PRO A 394 2.48 17.27 1.65
C PRO A 394 2.80 15.79 1.95
N ARG A 395 1.84 15.03 2.50
CA ARG A 395 1.95 13.59 2.77
C ARG A 395 1.80 12.70 1.53
N LEU A 396 1.56 13.27 0.34
CA LEU A 396 1.64 12.52 -0.91
C LEU A 396 3.10 12.17 -1.26
N HIS A 397 4.06 13.04 -0.95
CA HIS A 397 5.47 12.82 -1.27
C HIS A 397 6.08 11.65 -0.50
N ASP A 398 5.59 11.36 0.71
CA ASP A 398 5.97 10.21 1.53
C ASP A 398 5.73 8.88 0.80
N TYR A 399 4.80 8.84 -0.16
CA TYR A 399 4.49 7.68 -1.00
C TYR A 399 5.20 7.66 -2.37
N LEU A 400 6.06 8.63 -2.68
CA LEU A 400 6.65 8.80 -4.03
C LEU A 400 8.14 8.48 -4.06
N TRP A 401 8.51 7.58 -4.98
CA TRP A 401 9.88 7.11 -5.16
C TRP A 401 10.35 7.28 -6.60
N VAL A 402 11.64 7.59 -6.79
CA VAL A 402 12.26 7.78 -8.11
C VAL A 402 13.43 6.81 -8.28
N ALA A 403 13.32 5.92 -9.25
CA ALA A 403 14.38 5.01 -9.67
C ALA A 403 14.63 5.14 -11.18
N GLU A 404 15.51 4.31 -11.74
CA GLU A 404 15.89 4.40 -13.16
C GLU A 404 14.77 4.04 -14.15
N ASP A 405 13.69 3.40 -13.68
CA ASP A 405 12.47 3.15 -14.45
C ASP A 405 11.48 4.33 -14.47
N GLY A 406 11.58 5.26 -13.51
CA GLY A 406 10.75 6.47 -13.40
C GLY A 406 10.32 6.78 -11.96
N MET A 407 9.23 7.53 -11.80
CA MET A 407 8.61 7.81 -10.50
C MET A 407 7.36 6.97 -10.32
N LYS A 408 7.24 6.32 -9.17
CA LYS A 408 6.11 5.44 -8.83
C LYS A 408 5.55 5.74 -7.44
N MET A 409 4.34 5.25 -7.19
CA MET A 409 3.71 5.30 -5.88
C MET A 409 3.92 3.97 -5.16
N GLN A 410 4.38 4.03 -3.90
CA GLN A 410 4.75 2.87 -3.08
C GLN A 410 3.69 2.52 -2.02
N VAL A 411 3.96 1.52 -1.18
CA VAL A 411 3.09 1.11 -0.06
C VAL A 411 3.74 1.43 1.30
N VAL A 412 3.63 2.68 1.75
CA VAL A 412 3.98 3.06 3.13
C VAL A 412 2.92 2.53 4.10
N GLN A 413 3.32 2.15 5.31
CA GLN A 413 2.50 1.42 6.29
C GLN A 413 2.55 2.13 7.78
N GLU A 414 0.87 4.05 8.92
CA GLU A 414 0.74 4.91 10.13
C GLU A 414 -0.54 4.88 10.97
N ALA A 415 -0.35 5.03 12.29
CA ALA A 415 -1.35 5.41 13.29
C ALA A 415 -0.76 5.52 14.72
N ALA A 416 -1.50 6.09 15.70
CA ALA A 416 -1.52 5.76 17.13
C ALA A 416 -2.25 6.86 17.96
N PRO A 417 -2.76 6.53 19.15
CA PRO A 417 -4.13 6.07 19.53
C PRO A 417 -5.14 7.26 19.68
N PRO A 418 -6.45 7.11 20.04
CA PRO A 418 -7.11 6.07 20.87
C PRO A 418 -8.06 5.10 20.13
N LEU A 419 -8.25 3.89 20.69
CA LEU A 419 -8.41 2.69 19.84
C LEU A 419 -9.83 2.15 19.60
N SER A 420 -10.70 2.13 20.62
CA SER A 420 -11.82 1.17 20.65
C SER A 420 -13.03 1.53 19.77
N ARG A 421 -13.40 2.82 19.65
CA ARG A 421 -14.51 3.25 18.76
C ARG A 421 -14.22 2.93 17.29
N PHE A 422 -12.97 3.15 16.88
CA PHE A 422 -12.53 3.09 15.48
C PHE A 422 -11.86 1.75 15.16
N TYR A 423 -12.16 0.73 15.95
CA TYR A 423 -11.77 -0.66 15.72
C TYR A 423 -10.25 -0.86 15.54
N ARG A 424 -9.41 -0.12 16.26
CA ARG A 424 -7.95 -0.25 16.19
C ARG A 424 -7.44 -1.26 17.23
N HIS A 425 -6.48 -2.10 16.87
CA HIS A 425 -5.77 -2.98 17.80
C HIS A 425 -4.78 -2.23 18.72
N ILE A 426 -4.34 -2.85 19.81
CA ILE A 426 -3.40 -2.20 20.75
C ILE A 426 -2.00 -2.04 20.14
N SER A 427 -1.40 -0.85 20.31
CA SER A 427 -0.14 -0.46 19.67
C SER A 427 0.99 -0.09 20.63
N LYS A 428 0.73 0.02 21.94
CA LYS A 428 1.78 0.39 22.91
C LYS A 428 2.80 -0.75 23.02
N GLY A 429 4.03 -0.48 22.59
CA GLY A 429 5.13 -1.46 22.57
C GLY A 429 5.33 -2.17 21.23
N ALA A 430 4.51 -1.87 20.23
CA ALA A 430 4.57 -2.49 18.91
C ALA A 430 5.51 -1.74 17.94
N TRP A 431 5.82 -2.40 16.82
CA TRP A 431 6.42 -1.79 15.63
C TRP A 431 5.48 -1.95 14.43
N PRO A 432 5.39 -0.93 13.56
CA PRO A 432 4.85 -1.04 12.21
C PRO A 432 5.92 -1.46 11.21
N PHE A 433 5.51 -1.57 9.94
CA PHE A 433 6.39 -1.90 8.81
C PHE A 433 7.25 -0.72 8.33
N SER A 434 6.73 0.53 8.35
CA SER A 434 7.46 1.71 7.82
C SER A 434 8.08 2.63 8.89
N SER A 435 7.43 3.75 9.24
CA SER A 435 8.01 4.79 10.10
C SER A 435 7.50 4.72 11.56
N ARG A 436 7.97 5.59 12.47
CA ARG A 436 7.35 5.77 13.82
C ARG A 436 6.43 6.99 13.90
N ASP A 437 6.38 7.79 12.85
CA ASP A 437 5.12 8.43 12.52
C ASP A 437 4.14 7.35 12.01
N HIS A 438 4.60 6.15 11.62
CA HIS A 438 3.73 4.98 11.57
C HIS A 438 3.51 4.49 13.03
N GLY A 439 2.33 3.99 13.36
CA GLY A 439 2.00 2.63 12.99
C GLY A 439 0.57 2.21 13.28
N TRP A 440 -0.12 1.77 12.23
CA TRP A 440 -0.73 0.45 12.30
C TRP A 440 0.35 -0.56 12.72
N PRO A 441 0.27 -1.12 13.94
CA PRO A 441 1.23 -2.12 14.38
C PRO A 441 0.97 -3.43 13.64
N ILE A 442 2.04 -4.16 13.31
CA ILE A 442 1.94 -5.48 12.68
C ILE A 442 2.63 -6.50 13.58
N SER A 443 2.08 -7.72 13.65
CA SER A 443 2.55 -8.77 14.55
C SER A 443 3.97 -9.23 14.21
N ASP A 444 4.27 -9.50 12.94
CA ASP A 444 5.61 -9.79 12.42
C ASP A 444 6.60 -8.64 12.62
N CYS A 445 6.27 -7.42 12.21
CA CYS A 445 7.12 -6.24 12.33
C CYS A 445 7.46 -5.95 13.80
N THR A 446 6.50 -6.17 14.69
CA THR A 446 6.72 -6.16 16.15
C THR A 446 7.65 -7.28 16.58
N GLY A 447 7.49 -8.50 16.07
CA GLY A 447 8.40 -9.63 16.34
C GLY A 447 9.83 -9.39 15.88
N GLU A 448 10.05 -8.94 14.65
CA GLU A 448 11.38 -8.66 14.09
C GLU A 448 12.03 -7.43 14.73
N GLY A 449 11.30 -6.32 14.88
CA GLY A 449 11.80 -5.12 15.56
C GLY A 449 12.17 -5.39 17.03
N PHE A 450 11.41 -6.24 17.71
CA PHE A 450 11.70 -6.70 19.07
C PHE A 450 12.92 -7.63 19.11
N LYS A 451 13.05 -8.59 18.18
CA LYS A 451 14.25 -9.45 18.06
C LYS A 451 15.51 -8.63 17.81
N ALA A 452 15.47 -7.66 16.90
CA ALA A 452 16.59 -6.76 16.62
C ALA A 452 16.99 -5.96 17.88
N ALA A 453 16.02 -5.36 18.57
CA ALA A 453 16.28 -4.61 19.81
C ALA A 453 16.85 -5.49 20.95
N LEU A 454 16.41 -6.75 21.06
CA LEU A 454 16.94 -7.73 22.01
C LEU A 454 18.37 -8.17 21.65
N ALA A 455 18.63 -8.47 20.38
CA ALA A 455 19.95 -8.88 19.90
C ALA A 455 20.99 -7.78 20.09
N LEU A 456 20.68 -6.53 19.68
CA LEU A 456 21.54 -5.37 19.92
C LEU A 456 21.77 -5.13 21.41
N GLY A 457 20.73 -5.21 22.23
CA GLY A 457 20.84 -5.12 23.69
C GLY A 457 21.73 -6.21 24.32
N ALA A 458 21.76 -7.40 23.73
CA ALA A 458 22.57 -8.53 24.19
C ALA A 458 24.06 -8.40 23.85
N LEU A 459 24.45 -7.60 22.84
CA LEU A 459 25.86 -7.38 22.47
C LEU A 459 26.67 -6.66 23.57
N ARG A 460 26.01 -5.86 24.42
CA ARG A 460 26.63 -5.11 25.54
C ARG A 460 27.79 -4.18 25.14
N GLN A 461 27.78 -3.67 23.90
CA GLN A 461 28.76 -2.69 23.39
C GLN A 461 28.12 -1.28 23.30
N PRO A 462 28.01 -0.54 24.41
CA PRO A 462 27.22 0.70 24.45
C PRO A 462 27.75 1.80 23.51
N ASP A 463 29.04 1.78 23.20
CA ASP A 463 29.68 2.76 22.30
C ASP A 463 29.43 2.46 20.82
N ALA A 464 29.03 1.22 20.48
CA ALA A 464 28.74 0.78 19.11
C ALA A 464 27.22 0.71 18.81
N VAL A 465 26.41 0.21 19.75
CA VAL A 465 24.96 0.00 19.56
C VAL A 465 24.07 0.81 20.52
N GLY A 466 24.66 1.72 21.30
CA GLY A 466 23.95 2.57 22.24
C GLY A 466 23.39 1.82 23.46
N ARG A 467 22.42 2.44 24.13
CA ARG A 467 21.73 1.83 25.28
C ARG A 467 20.52 1.01 24.80
N GLY A 468 20.49 -0.27 25.16
CA GLY A 468 19.34 -1.14 24.92
C GLY A 468 18.04 -0.60 25.55
N LEU A 469 16.89 -1.03 25.02
CA LEU A 469 15.59 -0.50 25.43
C LEU A 469 15.30 -0.77 26.93
N PRO A 470 14.69 0.19 27.66
CA PRO A 470 14.30 -0.03 29.05
C PRO A 470 13.35 -1.21 29.21
N ARG A 471 13.53 -1.99 30.29
CA ARG A 471 12.78 -3.23 30.59
C ARG A 471 11.26 -3.11 30.35
N GLY A 472 10.63 -2.04 30.84
CA GLY A 472 9.18 -1.82 30.67
C GLY A 472 8.72 -1.67 29.21
N ARG A 473 9.59 -1.20 28.29
CA ARG A 473 9.28 -1.17 26.84
C ARG A 473 9.39 -2.55 26.20
N LEU A 474 10.31 -3.40 26.68
CA LEU A 474 10.39 -4.80 26.27
C LEU A 474 9.15 -5.59 26.75
N GLU A 475 8.65 -5.28 27.96
CA GLU A 475 7.42 -5.88 28.51
C GLU A 475 6.14 -5.36 27.85
N ASP A 476 6.11 -4.10 27.41
CA ASP A 476 5.04 -3.60 26.53
C ASP A 476 5.03 -4.38 25.20
N ALA A 477 6.19 -4.66 24.60
CA ALA A 477 6.31 -5.44 23.36
C ALA A 477 5.79 -6.88 23.53
N VAL A 478 6.18 -7.57 24.61
CA VAL A 478 5.63 -8.90 24.96
C VAL A 478 4.11 -8.85 25.09
N ARG A 479 3.56 -7.84 25.77
CA ARG A 479 2.11 -7.68 25.96
C ARG A 479 1.36 -7.55 24.63
N VAL A 480 1.86 -6.78 23.68
CA VAL A 480 1.19 -6.62 22.38
C VAL A 480 1.35 -7.87 21.50
N ILE A 481 2.53 -8.52 21.46
CA ILE A 481 2.70 -9.78 20.72
C ILE A 481 1.73 -10.85 21.23
N LEU A 482 1.62 -11.02 22.56
CA LEU A 482 0.67 -11.97 23.17
C LEU A 482 -0.81 -11.61 22.86
N SER A 483 -1.13 -10.35 22.58
CA SER A 483 -2.49 -9.93 22.22
C SER A 483 -2.89 -10.32 20.78
N TYR A 484 -1.92 -10.60 19.90
CA TYR A 484 -2.20 -11.03 18.52
C TYR A 484 -2.61 -12.49 18.39
N GLN A 485 -2.43 -13.32 19.43
CA GLN A 485 -2.73 -14.74 19.34
C GLN A 485 -4.25 -14.99 19.20
N ASN A 486 -4.60 -15.58 18.07
CA ASN A 486 -5.96 -15.98 17.73
C ASN A 486 -6.33 -17.32 18.41
N ARG A 487 -7.63 -17.68 18.36
CA ARG A 487 -8.18 -18.89 19.00
C ARG A 487 -7.66 -20.20 18.40
N ASP A 488 -7.16 -20.14 17.17
CA ASP A 488 -6.59 -21.25 16.42
C ASP A 488 -5.12 -21.55 16.79
N GLY A 489 -4.50 -20.64 17.56
CA GLY A 489 -3.12 -20.68 18.04
C GLY A 489 -2.14 -19.76 17.29
N GLY A 490 -2.50 -19.27 16.10
CA GLY A 490 -1.64 -18.44 15.25
C GLY A 490 -1.76 -16.94 15.54
N MET A 491 -1.00 -16.14 14.80
CA MET A 491 -1.08 -14.68 14.77
C MET A 491 -1.46 -14.20 13.37
N ALA A 492 -2.38 -13.24 13.32
CA ALA A 492 -2.77 -12.52 12.11
C ALA A 492 -1.96 -11.22 11.94
N THR A 493 -2.18 -10.47 10.85
CA THR A 493 -1.28 -9.38 10.43
C THR A 493 -1.33 -8.17 11.38
N TYR A 494 -2.38 -7.34 11.26
CA TYR A 494 -2.47 -6.08 12.00
C TYR A 494 -3.30 -6.19 13.28
N GLU A 495 -4.25 -7.14 13.31
CA GLU A 495 -5.27 -7.28 14.33
C GLU A 495 -5.69 -8.76 14.50
N ASN A 496 -6.42 -9.11 15.57
CA ASN A 496 -6.99 -10.46 15.65
C ASN A 496 -8.03 -10.73 14.55
N THR A 497 -8.24 -12.02 14.25
CA THR A 497 -9.34 -12.52 13.42
C THR A 497 -10.70 -12.21 14.08
N ARG A 498 -11.37 -11.14 13.64
CA ARG A 498 -12.63 -10.60 14.23
C ARG A 498 -13.93 -11.12 13.61
N SER A 499 -13.83 -11.88 12.53
CA SER A 499 -14.95 -12.53 11.84
C SER A 499 -14.54 -13.92 11.32
N PHE A 500 -15.30 -14.50 10.39
CA PHE A 500 -15.10 -15.87 9.90
C PHE A 500 -15.07 -15.94 8.36
N HIS A 501 -14.27 -16.88 7.83
CA HIS A 501 -14.02 -17.09 6.39
C HIS A 501 -15.28 -17.14 5.50
N ALA A 502 -16.43 -17.62 6.01
CA ALA A 502 -17.67 -17.63 5.22
C ALA A 502 -18.22 -16.23 4.87
N LEU A 503 -17.63 -15.13 5.38
CA LEU A 503 -17.91 -13.77 4.91
C LEU A 503 -17.12 -13.35 3.66
N GLU A 504 -16.15 -14.13 3.15
CA GLU A 504 -15.51 -13.85 1.86
C GLU A 504 -16.51 -13.91 0.68
N VAL A 505 -17.71 -14.47 0.89
CA VAL A 505 -18.87 -14.34 -0.02
C VAL A 505 -19.31 -12.87 -0.25
N LEU A 506 -18.84 -11.94 0.58
CA LEU A 506 -19.09 -10.50 0.48
C LEU A 506 -17.92 -9.75 -0.20
N ASN A 507 -16.83 -10.43 -0.59
CA ASN A 507 -15.66 -9.84 -1.24
C ASN A 507 -16.06 -9.13 -2.56
N PRO A 508 -16.03 -7.78 -2.65
CA PRO A 508 -16.49 -7.06 -3.84
C PRO A 508 -15.40 -6.80 -4.87
N ALA A 509 -14.14 -7.20 -4.62
CA ALA A 509 -13.00 -6.59 -5.31
C ALA A 509 -12.64 -7.23 -6.66
N GLU A 510 -13.14 -8.43 -6.95
CA GLU A 510 -12.95 -9.25 -8.17
C GLU A 510 -11.49 -9.67 -8.51
N THR A 511 -10.48 -8.82 -8.25
CA THR A 511 -9.05 -9.03 -8.51
C THR A 511 -8.24 -9.56 -7.33
N PHE A 512 -8.82 -9.58 -6.12
CA PHE A 512 -8.16 -9.97 -4.88
C PHE A 512 -9.00 -11.03 -4.16
N GLY A 513 -8.35 -12.08 -3.63
CA GLY A 513 -8.97 -13.06 -2.74
C GLY A 513 -8.65 -12.79 -1.27
N ASP A 514 -9.42 -13.40 -0.37
CA ASP A 514 -9.14 -13.47 1.08
C ASP A 514 -8.92 -12.12 1.77
N ILE A 515 -9.74 -11.11 1.40
CA ILE A 515 -9.61 -9.73 1.89
C ILE A 515 -10.61 -9.35 2.99
N ILE A 516 -11.67 -10.14 3.24
CA ILE A 516 -12.68 -9.77 4.24
C ILE A 516 -12.19 -10.04 5.67
N VAL A 517 -11.30 -11.01 5.90
CA VAL A 517 -10.85 -11.40 7.24
C VAL A 517 -9.32 -11.27 7.41
N ASP A 518 -8.86 -10.83 8.59
CA ASP A 518 -7.42 -10.91 8.94
C ASP A 518 -7.10 -12.35 9.39
N TYR A 519 -6.43 -13.10 8.52
CA TYR A 519 -6.13 -14.53 8.71
C TYR A 519 -4.87 -14.74 9.56
N SER A 520 -4.78 -15.86 10.27
CA SER A 520 -3.54 -16.29 10.92
C SER A 520 -2.55 -16.82 9.87
N TYR A 521 -1.30 -16.37 9.90
CA TYR A 521 -0.26 -16.72 8.93
C TYR A 521 0.93 -17.44 9.59
N VAL A 522 1.68 -18.28 8.85
CA VAL A 522 2.84 -19.02 9.40
C VAL A 522 3.99 -18.06 9.73
N GLU A 523 4.15 -17.05 8.89
CA GLU A 523 5.17 -15.99 8.91
C GLU A 523 4.97 -15.11 10.15
N CYS A 524 3.79 -14.50 10.27
CA CYS A 524 3.37 -13.69 11.43
C CYS A 524 3.52 -14.47 12.74
N THR A 525 3.07 -15.74 12.75
CA THR A 525 3.18 -16.62 13.92
C THR A 525 4.64 -16.89 14.29
N SER A 526 5.47 -17.27 13.31
CA SER A 526 6.90 -17.59 13.48
C SER A 526 7.72 -16.39 13.97
N ALA A 527 7.51 -15.21 13.37
CA ALA A 527 8.13 -13.95 13.76
C ALA A 527 7.81 -13.60 15.23
N CYS A 528 6.53 -13.72 15.62
CA CYS A 528 6.08 -13.49 16.99
C CYS A 528 6.73 -14.45 17.99
N ILE A 529 6.66 -15.78 17.77
CA ILE A 529 7.10 -16.76 18.76
C ILE A 529 8.62 -16.83 18.91
N THR A 530 9.37 -16.60 17.83
CA THR A 530 10.83 -16.50 17.91
C THR A 530 11.25 -15.27 18.72
N ALA A 531 10.49 -14.16 18.64
CA ALA A 531 10.71 -12.98 19.48
C ALA A 531 10.40 -13.21 20.96
N LEU A 532 9.27 -13.86 21.27
CA LEU A 532 8.93 -14.23 22.65
C LEU A 532 9.95 -15.21 23.26
N SER A 533 10.40 -16.20 22.49
CA SER A 533 11.44 -17.14 22.95
C SER A 533 12.79 -16.44 23.17
N ALA A 534 13.17 -15.47 22.32
CA ALA A 534 14.38 -14.68 22.53
C ALA A 534 14.31 -13.82 23.81
N PHE A 535 13.18 -13.18 24.08
CA PHE A 535 12.96 -12.42 25.32
C PHE A 535 13.07 -13.30 26.56
N ASP A 536 12.42 -14.47 26.57
CA ASP A 536 12.40 -15.36 27.74
C ASP A 536 13.79 -15.94 28.05
N ARG A 537 14.55 -16.33 27.01
CA ARG A 537 15.96 -16.76 27.15
C ARG A 537 16.88 -15.68 27.74
N LEU A 538 16.65 -14.41 27.39
CA LEU A 538 17.42 -13.27 27.90
C LEU A 538 16.95 -12.82 29.29
N HIS A 539 15.75 -13.23 29.71
CA HIS A 539 15.10 -12.80 30.95
C HIS A 539 14.36 -13.94 31.68
N PRO A 540 15.05 -15.05 32.00
CA PRO A 540 14.43 -16.24 32.55
C PRO A 540 13.82 -15.98 33.92
N GLY A 541 12.67 -16.62 34.20
CA GLY A 541 11.95 -16.46 35.47
C GLY A 541 11.20 -15.14 35.61
N SER A 542 10.99 -14.40 34.51
CA SER A 542 10.15 -13.21 34.53
C SER A 542 8.66 -13.56 34.64
N SER A 543 7.83 -12.60 35.05
CA SER A 543 6.37 -12.75 35.14
C SER A 543 5.69 -13.11 33.81
N TRP A 544 6.41 -12.98 32.68
CA TRP A 544 5.94 -13.31 31.34
C TRP A 544 6.26 -14.75 30.90
N SER A 545 7.16 -15.47 31.59
CA SER A 545 7.62 -16.80 31.14
C SER A 545 6.48 -17.82 30.99
N GLY A 546 5.53 -17.84 31.94
CA GLY A 546 4.33 -18.68 31.87
C GLY A 546 3.39 -18.31 30.70
N PRO A 547 2.96 -17.03 30.59
CA PRO A 547 2.20 -16.54 29.43
C PRO A 547 2.88 -16.77 28.08
N ILE A 548 4.22 -16.69 28.01
CA ILE A 548 4.99 -16.99 26.80
C ILE A 548 4.93 -18.47 26.46
N ALA A 549 5.24 -19.38 27.39
CA ALA A 549 5.17 -20.83 27.14
C ALA A 549 3.78 -21.26 26.62
N ALA A 550 2.71 -20.82 27.28
CA ALA A 550 1.33 -21.10 26.88
C ALA A 550 0.90 -20.42 25.55
N ALA A 551 1.71 -19.53 24.99
CA ALA A 551 1.55 -19.00 23.64
C ALA A 551 2.37 -19.79 22.61
N LEU A 552 3.60 -20.21 22.97
CA LEU A 552 4.46 -21.08 22.15
C LEU A 552 3.75 -22.41 21.83
N ASP A 553 3.20 -23.09 22.84
CA ASP A 553 2.54 -24.41 22.67
C ASP A 553 1.42 -24.38 21.62
N LYS A 554 0.58 -23.34 21.65
CA LYS A 554 -0.54 -23.16 20.72
C LYS A 554 -0.07 -22.79 19.32
N ALA A 555 0.99 -21.99 19.23
CA ALA A 555 1.58 -21.58 17.96
C ALA A 555 2.28 -22.75 17.26
N GLU A 556 2.97 -23.62 18.00
CA GLU A 556 3.47 -24.89 17.45
C GLU A 556 2.32 -25.75 16.93
N ALA A 557 1.24 -25.90 17.71
CA ALA A 557 0.04 -26.62 17.30
C ALA A 557 -0.68 -25.98 16.09
N PHE A 558 -0.57 -24.66 15.90
CA PHE A 558 -1.02 -23.97 14.68
C PHE A 558 -0.11 -24.32 13.49
N ILE A 559 1.20 -24.06 13.59
CA ILE A 559 2.19 -24.25 12.52
C ILE A 559 2.20 -25.70 12.01
N ARG A 560 2.12 -26.69 12.91
CA ARG A 560 2.04 -28.11 12.54
C ARG A 560 0.73 -28.50 11.84
N ARG A 561 -0.38 -27.81 12.13
CA ARG A 561 -1.71 -28.10 11.57
C ARG A 561 -1.91 -27.52 10.18
N ILE A 562 -1.21 -26.43 9.85
CA ILE A 562 -1.27 -25.79 8.52
C ILE A 562 -0.15 -26.22 7.57
N GLN A 563 0.79 -27.07 8.01
CA GLN A 563 1.80 -27.65 7.14
C GLN A 563 1.15 -28.56 6.08
N ARG A 564 1.61 -28.44 4.82
CA ARG A 564 1.12 -29.22 3.68
C ARG A 564 1.73 -30.64 3.67
N PRO A 565 1.09 -31.62 2.98
CA PRO A 565 1.56 -33.01 2.96
C PRO A 565 2.95 -33.23 2.33
N ASP A 566 3.45 -32.28 1.55
CA ASP A 566 4.80 -32.27 0.95
C ASP A 566 5.87 -31.64 1.88
N GLY A 567 5.45 -31.09 3.03
CA GLY A 567 6.30 -30.41 4.00
C GLY A 567 6.40 -28.90 3.83
N SER A 568 5.79 -28.30 2.79
CA SER A 568 5.69 -26.84 2.67
C SER A 568 4.67 -26.27 3.66
N TRP A 569 4.64 -24.94 3.76
CA TRP A 569 3.48 -24.18 4.22
C TRP A 569 2.84 -23.48 3.02
#